data_AF-A0A377TY85-F1
#
_entry.id   AF-A0A377TY85-F1
#
_cell.length_a   1.000
_cell.length_b   1.000
_cell.length_c   1.000
_cell.angle_alpha   90.00
_cell.angle_beta   90.00
_cell.angle_gamma   90.00
#
_symmetry.space_group_name_H-M   'P 1'
#
loop_
_entity.id
_entity.type
_entity.pdbx_description
1 polymer ?
#
loop_
_entity_poly.entity_id
_entity_poly.type
_entity_poly.pdbx_seq_one_letter_code
_entity_poly.pdbx_strand_id
1 'polypeptide(L)'
;MHLNKCPVLAQANTLRPQDADRLGISIQRCLENAQLLRANPQVREKVVSVYAEAEPFVPSENVDAQLYNGFFSDADRAAMKIVLETEPRNLPALDITFADKRIERLLFNYRARNFPGTLDEHEQQRWLEHRRQVFTPEFLQAYADELQMLYQQYADDKEKLAQLKALWQYAQDIV
;
A
#
# COMPACT_ATOMS: atom_id res chain seq x y z
N MET A 1 2.61 12.74 -14.40
CA MET A 1 1.19 12.40 -14.68
C MET A 1 1.10 10.89 -14.85
N HIS A 2 0.24 10.21 -14.10
CA HIS A 2 0.03 8.76 -14.22
C HIS A 2 -1.22 8.48 -15.04
N LEU A 3 -1.07 7.99 -16.28
CA LEU A 3 -2.19 7.77 -17.20
C LEU A 3 -3.18 6.70 -16.70
N ASN A 4 -2.67 5.70 -15.96
CA ASN A 4 -3.46 4.62 -15.37
C ASN A 4 -4.16 5.02 -14.05
N LYS A 5 -4.10 6.28 -13.62
CA LYS A 5 -4.77 6.80 -12.41
C LYS A 5 -5.87 7.82 -12.75
N CYS A 6 -6.61 7.55 -13.83
CA CYS A 6 -7.75 8.36 -14.30
C CYS A 6 -7.53 9.89 -14.25
N PRO A 7 -6.43 10.43 -14.82
CA PRO A 7 -6.19 11.86 -14.77
C PRO A 7 -7.23 12.61 -15.60
N VAL A 8 -7.78 13.71 -15.06
CA VAL A 8 -8.69 14.59 -15.81
C VAL A 8 -7.86 15.40 -16.80
N LEU A 9 -8.03 15.11 -18.08
CA LEU A 9 -7.36 15.80 -19.18
C LEU A 9 -8.40 16.25 -20.20
N ALA A 10 -8.27 17.49 -20.64
CA ALA A 10 -9.09 18.06 -21.68
C ALA A 10 -8.23 18.95 -22.58
N GLN A 11 -8.75 19.28 -23.75
CA GLN A 11 -8.09 20.24 -24.64
C GLN A 11 -8.09 21.63 -24.00
N ALA A 12 -7.09 22.46 -24.31
CA ALA A 12 -6.94 23.79 -23.70
C ALA A 12 -8.19 24.67 -23.84
N ASN A 13 -8.92 24.56 -24.95
CA ASN A 13 -10.18 25.29 -25.20
C ASN A 13 -11.34 24.88 -24.28
N THR A 14 -11.23 23.77 -23.56
CA THR A 14 -12.21 23.38 -22.53
C THR A 14 -12.18 24.35 -21.36
N LEU A 15 -11.03 24.98 -21.09
CA LEU A 15 -10.92 26.11 -20.16
C LEU A 15 -11.22 27.42 -20.90
N ARG A 16 -12.46 27.90 -20.77
CA ARG A 16 -12.89 29.17 -21.38
C ARG A 16 -12.29 30.38 -20.62
N PRO A 17 -12.12 31.55 -21.27
CA PRO A 17 -11.57 32.74 -20.62
C PRO A 17 -12.28 33.12 -19.31
N GLN A 18 -13.62 33.12 -19.32
CA GLN A 18 -14.44 33.38 -18.13
C GLN A 18 -14.19 32.39 -16.97
N ASP A 19 -13.87 31.13 -17.29
CA ASP A 19 -13.52 30.12 -16.28
C ASP A 19 -12.10 30.31 -15.77
N ALA A 20 -11.17 30.72 -16.64
CA ALA A 20 -9.82 31.07 -16.25
C ALA A 20 -9.80 32.29 -15.32
N ASP A 21 -10.56 33.34 -15.63
CA ASP A 21 -10.70 34.53 -14.78
C ASP A 21 -11.30 34.17 -13.42
N ARG A 22 -12.37 33.35 -13.42
CA ARG A 22 -13.00 32.85 -12.18
C ARG A 22 -12.03 32.03 -11.32
N LEU A 23 -11.13 31.27 -11.93
CA LEU A 23 -10.13 30.44 -11.23
C LEU A 23 -8.81 31.20 -10.94
N GLY A 24 -8.66 32.45 -11.39
CA GLY A 24 -7.43 33.22 -11.25
C GLY A 24 -6.26 32.72 -12.11
N ILE A 25 -6.55 32.06 -13.24
CA ILE A 25 -5.55 31.49 -14.15
C ILE A 25 -5.23 32.48 -15.27
N SER A 26 -3.99 32.96 -15.34
CA SER A 26 -3.52 33.81 -16.45
C SER A 26 -3.20 32.96 -17.68
N ILE A 27 -4.13 32.90 -18.64
CA ILE A 27 -3.93 32.22 -19.94
C ILE A 27 -2.71 32.78 -20.66
N GLN A 28 -2.53 34.10 -20.66
CA GLN A 28 -1.41 34.77 -21.34
C GLN A 28 -0.05 34.29 -20.80
N ARG A 29 0.12 34.24 -19.47
CA ARG A 29 1.36 33.75 -18.85
C ARG A 29 1.60 32.27 -19.18
N CYS A 30 0.55 31.45 -19.23
CA CYS A 30 0.67 30.04 -19.64
C CYS A 30 1.17 29.90 -21.09
N LEU A 31 0.68 30.75 -22.00
CA LEU A 31 1.11 30.76 -23.40
C LEU A 31 2.56 31.22 -23.57
N GLU A 32 2.98 32.27 -22.86
CA GLU A 32 4.37 32.75 -22.84
C GLU A 32 5.33 31.67 -22.35
N ASN A 33 4.99 30.99 -21.23
CA ASN A 33 5.77 29.87 -20.72
C ASN A 33 5.83 28.70 -21.73
N ALA A 34 4.71 28.39 -22.41
CA ALA A 34 4.68 27.33 -23.40
C ALA A 34 5.58 27.65 -24.61
N GLN A 35 5.63 28.91 -25.06
CA GLN A 35 6.55 29.36 -26.10
C GLN A 35 8.00 29.25 -25.65
N LEU A 36 8.31 29.70 -24.43
CA LEU A 36 9.65 29.60 -23.85
C LEU A 36 10.12 28.13 -23.77
N LEU A 37 9.26 27.22 -23.33
CA LEU A 37 9.57 25.78 -23.26
C LEU A 37 9.78 25.16 -24.65
N ARG A 38 8.98 25.56 -25.65
CA ARG A 38 9.17 25.08 -27.04
C ARG A 38 10.49 25.57 -27.65
N ALA A 39 10.93 26.77 -27.30
CA ALA A 39 12.20 27.34 -27.75
C ALA A 39 13.42 26.74 -27.03
N ASN A 40 13.23 26.05 -25.91
CA ASN A 40 14.31 25.52 -25.06
C ASN A 40 14.16 24.00 -24.83
N PRO A 41 14.37 23.15 -25.86
CA PRO A 41 14.21 21.71 -25.75
C PRO A 41 15.14 21.05 -24.71
N GLN A 42 16.28 21.67 -24.38
CA GLN A 42 17.21 21.21 -23.35
C GLN A 42 16.57 21.11 -21.94
N VAL A 43 15.46 21.82 -21.70
CA VAL A 43 14.70 21.67 -20.45
C VAL A 43 14.15 20.25 -20.31
N ARG A 44 13.75 19.62 -21.43
CA ARG A 44 13.23 18.24 -21.44
C ARG A 44 14.27 17.24 -20.93
N GLU A 45 15.50 17.35 -21.41
CA GLU A 45 16.61 16.47 -21.04
C GLU A 45 16.90 16.58 -19.53
N LYS A 46 16.95 17.81 -19.00
CA LYS A 46 17.12 18.06 -17.57
C LYS A 46 15.99 17.46 -16.73
N VAL A 47 14.74 17.57 -17.18
CA VAL A 47 13.62 16.98 -16.44
C VAL A 47 13.69 15.45 -16.48
N VAL A 48 14.02 14.85 -17.62
CA VAL A 48 14.17 13.39 -17.72
C VAL A 48 15.30 12.90 -16.81
N SER A 49 16.43 13.60 -16.74
CA SER A 49 17.55 13.19 -15.88
C SER A 49 17.19 13.21 -14.40
N VAL A 50 16.40 14.19 -13.94
CA VAL A 50 15.94 14.27 -12.54
C VAL A 50 15.13 13.04 -12.13
N TYR A 51 14.35 12.45 -13.04
CA TYR A 51 13.53 11.27 -12.77
C TYR A 51 14.22 9.94 -13.14
N ALA A 52 15.45 9.99 -13.66
CA ALA A 52 16.22 8.80 -14.00
C ALA A 52 17.01 8.23 -12.80
N GLU A 53 17.16 9.02 -11.73
CA GLU A 53 17.82 8.57 -10.50
C GLU A 53 16.99 7.49 -9.80
N ALA A 54 17.67 6.48 -9.26
CA ALA A 54 17.03 5.37 -8.55
C ALA A 54 16.35 5.86 -7.26
N GLU A 55 15.31 5.14 -6.82
CA GLU A 55 14.56 5.50 -5.62
C GLU A 55 15.49 5.60 -4.39
N PRO A 56 15.39 6.67 -3.60
CA PRO A 56 16.23 6.86 -2.41
C PRO A 56 15.82 5.96 -1.23
N PHE A 57 14.78 5.13 -1.39
CA PHE A 57 14.17 4.38 -0.31
C PHE A 57 14.67 2.94 -0.30
N VAL A 58 15.02 2.46 0.90
CA VAL A 58 15.30 1.05 1.14
C VAL A 58 13.98 0.27 1.06
N PRO A 59 13.85 -0.75 0.19
CA PRO A 59 12.63 -1.54 0.10
C PRO A 59 12.29 -2.20 1.45
N SER A 60 11.01 -2.21 1.81
CA SER A 60 10.57 -2.87 3.04
C SER A 60 10.79 -4.39 2.96
N GLU A 61 11.23 -4.99 4.06
CA GLU A 61 11.27 -6.44 4.19
C GLU A 61 9.88 -7.07 4.38
N ASN A 62 8.86 -6.29 4.76
CA ASN A 62 7.50 -6.78 4.92
C ASN A 62 6.90 -7.13 3.54
N VAL A 63 6.58 -8.41 3.32
CA VAL A 63 6.03 -8.89 2.04
C VAL A 63 4.72 -8.19 1.66
N ASP A 64 3.92 -7.76 2.64
CA ASP A 64 2.65 -7.04 2.39
C ASP A 64 2.90 -5.66 1.72
N ALA A 65 4.10 -5.09 1.88
CA ALA A 65 4.49 -3.80 1.30
C ALA A 65 5.20 -3.95 -0.06
N GLN A 66 5.37 -5.17 -0.58
CA GLN A 66 6.18 -5.46 -1.77
C GLN A 66 5.36 -5.59 -3.07
N LEU A 67 4.12 -5.11 -3.10
CA LEU A 67 3.24 -5.19 -4.29
C LEU A 67 3.91 -4.59 -5.55
N TYR A 68 4.61 -3.48 -5.39
CA TYR A 68 5.22 -2.74 -6.50
C TYR A 68 6.67 -3.17 -6.80
N ASN A 69 7.19 -4.21 -6.15
CA ASN A 69 8.56 -4.73 -6.40
C ASN A 69 8.70 -5.49 -7.73
N GLY A 70 7.75 -5.34 -8.65
CA GLY A 70 7.73 -6.00 -9.95
C GLY A 70 6.48 -6.83 -10.19
N PHE A 71 6.19 -7.07 -11.46
CA PHE A 71 5.09 -7.93 -11.89
C PHE A 71 5.49 -9.40 -11.79
N PHE A 72 4.52 -10.26 -11.47
CA PHE A 72 4.71 -11.71 -11.48
C PHE A 72 4.77 -12.26 -12.91
N SER A 73 5.60 -13.29 -13.09
CA SER A 73 5.71 -14.02 -14.36
C SER A 73 4.41 -14.76 -14.71
N ASP A 74 4.22 -15.10 -15.99
CA ASP A 74 3.05 -15.88 -16.44
C ASP A 74 2.98 -17.25 -15.75
N ALA A 75 4.14 -17.88 -15.53
CA ALA A 75 4.27 -19.12 -14.78
C ALA A 75 3.82 -18.97 -13.32
N ASP A 76 4.28 -17.92 -12.63
CA ASP A 76 3.87 -17.64 -11.25
C ASP A 76 2.37 -17.31 -11.16
N ARG A 77 1.80 -16.60 -12.15
CA ARG A 77 0.35 -16.33 -12.19
C ARG A 77 -0.47 -17.60 -12.36
N ALA A 78 -0.02 -18.54 -13.21
CA ALA A 78 -0.66 -19.84 -13.35
C ALA A 78 -0.54 -20.67 -12.07
N ALA A 79 0.64 -20.68 -11.44
CA ALA A 79 0.87 -21.35 -10.16
C ALA A 79 -0.02 -20.78 -9.03
N MET A 80 -0.14 -19.46 -8.90
CA MET A 80 -1.05 -18.82 -7.94
C MET A 80 -2.52 -19.15 -8.22
N LYS A 81 -2.91 -19.34 -9.49
CA LYS A 81 -4.26 -19.80 -9.82
C LYS A 81 -4.53 -21.20 -9.30
N ILE A 82 -3.58 -22.13 -9.44
CA ILE A 82 -3.69 -23.49 -8.89
C ILE A 82 -3.85 -23.42 -7.36
N VAL A 83 -3.08 -22.57 -6.68
CA VAL A 83 -3.22 -22.33 -5.22
C VAL A 83 -4.64 -21.88 -4.87
N LEU A 84 -5.22 -20.93 -5.61
CA LEU A 84 -6.57 -20.44 -5.37
C LEU A 84 -7.66 -21.49 -5.59
N GLU A 85 -7.46 -22.41 -6.53
CA GLU A 85 -8.40 -23.50 -6.83
C GLU A 85 -8.20 -24.74 -5.91
N THR A 86 -7.11 -24.79 -5.16
CA THR A 86 -6.79 -25.89 -4.25
C THR A 86 -7.45 -25.66 -2.89
N GLU A 87 -8.11 -26.69 -2.35
CA GLU A 87 -8.69 -26.62 -1.01
C GLU A 87 -7.61 -26.34 0.06
N PRO A 88 -7.90 -25.50 1.08
CA PRO A 88 -6.90 -25.09 2.08
C PRO A 88 -6.16 -26.24 2.77
N ARG A 89 -6.86 -27.36 3.03
CA ARG A 89 -6.29 -28.56 3.65
C ARG A 89 -5.24 -29.28 2.78
N ASN A 90 -5.28 -29.07 1.46
CA ASN A 90 -4.37 -29.68 0.50
C ASN A 90 -3.20 -28.76 0.11
N LEU A 91 -3.27 -27.47 0.46
CA LEU A 91 -2.19 -26.50 0.20
C LEU A 91 -0.82 -26.92 0.75
N PRO A 92 -0.69 -27.51 1.95
CA PRO A 92 0.63 -27.93 2.46
C PRO A 92 1.26 -29.06 1.63
N ALA A 93 0.43 -29.89 0.97
CA ALA A 93 0.87 -31.02 0.16
C ALA A 93 1.13 -30.65 -1.30
N LEU A 94 0.90 -29.39 -1.68
CA LEU A 94 1.01 -28.91 -3.04
C LEU A 94 2.49 -28.60 -3.37
N ASP A 95 3.12 -29.45 -4.16
CA ASP A 95 4.50 -29.27 -4.62
C ASP A 95 4.54 -28.35 -5.85
N ILE A 96 4.59 -27.03 -5.60
CA ILE A 96 4.70 -26.00 -6.62
C ILE A 96 5.95 -25.17 -6.36
N THR A 97 6.74 -24.99 -7.42
CA THR A 97 7.89 -24.09 -7.40
C THR A 97 7.49 -22.69 -7.90
N PHE A 98 7.82 -21.66 -7.13
CA PHE A 98 7.63 -20.26 -7.52
C PHE A 98 8.96 -19.65 -7.93
N ALA A 99 8.97 -18.84 -8.99
CA ALA A 99 10.15 -18.08 -9.37
C ALA A 99 10.29 -16.81 -8.49
N ASP A 100 9.16 -16.20 -8.14
CA ASP A 100 9.13 -15.02 -7.29
C ASP A 100 9.13 -15.37 -5.79
N LYS A 101 10.19 -14.96 -5.10
CA LYS A 101 10.42 -15.20 -3.66
C LYS A 101 9.33 -14.63 -2.75
N ARG A 102 8.52 -13.67 -3.23
CA ARG A 102 7.41 -13.11 -2.46
C ARG A 102 6.31 -14.13 -2.24
N ILE A 103 6.10 -15.05 -3.19
CA ILE A 103 4.91 -15.92 -3.21
C ILE A 103 4.91 -16.90 -2.04
N GLU A 104 6.05 -17.49 -1.67
CA GLU A 104 6.13 -18.39 -0.51
C GLU A 104 5.73 -17.68 0.80
N ARG A 105 6.21 -16.45 0.98
CA ARG A 105 5.87 -15.62 2.15
C ARG A 105 4.40 -15.19 2.13
N LEU A 106 3.88 -14.82 0.96
CA LEU A 106 2.46 -14.49 0.77
C LEU A 106 1.57 -15.71 1.07
N LEU A 107 1.93 -16.90 0.61
CA LEU A 107 1.18 -18.14 0.81
C LEU A 107 1.13 -18.54 2.29
N PHE A 108 2.27 -18.45 3.00
CA PHE A 108 2.30 -18.69 4.43
C PHE A 108 1.38 -17.72 5.19
N ASN A 109 1.50 -16.41 4.92
CA ASN A 109 0.64 -15.40 5.55
C ASN A 109 -0.85 -15.59 5.20
N TYR A 110 -1.15 -15.96 3.96
CA TYR A 110 -2.51 -16.25 3.51
C TYR A 110 -3.11 -17.42 4.29
N ARG A 111 -2.40 -18.54 4.39
CA ARG A 111 -2.85 -19.70 5.18
C ARG A 111 -3.00 -19.37 6.65
N ALA A 112 -2.02 -18.70 7.26
CA ALA A 112 -2.03 -18.41 8.68
C ALA A 112 -3.13 -17.41 9.09
N ARG A 113 -3.45 -16.43 8.24
CA ARG A 113 -4.52 -15.45 8.49
C ARG A 113 -5.91 -16.02 8.25
N ASN A 114 -6.11 -16.81 7.19
CA ASN A 114 -7.44 -17.24 6.76
C ASN A 114 -7.82 -18.66 7.20
N PHE A 115 -6.84 -19.55 7.34
CA PHE A 115 -7.02 -20.97 7.64
C PHE A 115 -6.05 -21.46 8.72
N PRO A 116 -6.02 -20.84 9.92
CA PRO A 116 -5.02 -21.18 10.96
C PRO A 116 -5.08 -22.65 11.39
N GLY A 117 -6.24 -23.31 11.30
CA GLY A 117 -6.40 -24.75 11.57
C GLY A 117 -5.72 -25.68 10.55
N THR A 118 -5.15 -25.15 9.46
CA THR A 118 -4.37 -25.91 8.47
C THR A 118 -2.86 -25.84 8.71
N LEU A 119 -2.43 -25.11 9.74
CA LEU A 119 -1.02 -24.98 10.09
C LEU A 119 -0.57 -26.16 10.97
N ASP A 120 0.58 -26.73 10.66
CA ASP A 120 1.24 -27.68 11.56
C ASP A 120 1.84 -26.99 12.80
N GLU A 121 2.35 -27.75 13.76
CA GLU A 121 2.91 -27.20 15.01
C GLU A 121 4.08 -26.22 14.77
N HIS A 122 4.95 -26.50 13.80
CA HIS A 122 6.09 -25.65 13.48
C HIS A 122 5.62 -24.34 12.81
N GLU A 123 4.66 -24.42 11.91
CA GLU A 123 4.03 -23.28 11.27
C GLU A 123 3.27 -22.40 12.27
N GLN A 124 2.58 -23.00 13.25
CA GLN A 124 1.93 -22.26 14.34
C GLN A 124 2.95 -21.51 15.19
N GLN A 125 4.09 -22.13 15.55
CA GLN A 125 5.16 -21.43 16.29
C GLN A 125 5.76 -20.29 15.46
N ARG A 126 6.00 -20.53 14.16
CA ARG A 126 6.47 -19.47 13.25
C ARG A 126 5.48 -18.30 13.17
N TRP A 127 4.18 -18.58 13.14
CA TRP A 127 3.14 -17.55 13.12
C TRP A 127 3.04 -16.80 14.45
N LEU A 128 3.19 -17.49 15.58
CA LEU A 128 3.24 -16.87 16.91
C LEU A 128 4.44 -15.93 17.02
N GLU A 129 5.61 -16.33 16.54
CA GLU A 129 6.79 -15.48 16.50
C GLU A 129 6.60 -14.26 15.60
N HIS A 130 5.98 -14.45 14.42
CA HIS A 130 5.59 -13.33 13.56
C HIS A 130 4.66 -12.34 14.28
N ARG A 131 3.66 -12.83 15.03
CA ARG A 131 2.77 -11.96 15.84
C ARG A 131 3.53 -11.22 16.94
N ARG A 132 4.49 -11.86 17.62
CA ARG A 132 5.32 -11.19 18.63
C ARG A 132 6.18 -10.07 18.05
N GLN A 133 6.68 -10.24 16.84
CA GLN A 133 7.43 -9.20 16.12
C GLN A 133 6.55 -8.00 15.70
N VAL A 134 5.23 -8.21 15.57
CA VAL A 134 4.27 -7.12 15.31
C VAL A 134 3.85 -6.44 16.62
N PHE A 135 3.47 -7.22 17.63
CA PHE A 135 3.02 -6.73 18.93
C PHE A 135 4.18 -6.57 19.92
N THR A 136 5.19 -5.79 19.53
CA THR A 136 6.28 -5.47 20.46
C THR A 136 5.77 -4.59 21.59
N PRO A 137 6.41 -4.60 22.77
CA PRO A 137 6.02 -3.72 23.88
C PRO A 137 5.96 -2.24 23.48
N GLU A 138 6.87 -1.78 22.63
CA GLU A 138 6.92 -0.40 22.15
C GLU A 138 5.71 -0.07 21.26
N PHE A 139 5.32 -0.99 20.37
CA PHE A 139 4.14 -0.82 19.53
C PHE A 139 2.86 -0.77 20.37
N LEU A 140 2.70 -1.70 21.32
CA LEU A 140 1.53 -1.75 22.19
C LEU A 140 1.43 -0.53 23.10
N GLN A 141 2.56 -0.04 23.61
CA GLN A 141 2.59 1.20 24.40
C GLN A 141 2.17 2.40 23.55
N ALA A 142 2.73 2.55 22.34
CA ALA A 142 2.36 3.65 21.44
C ALA A 142 0.87 3.60 21.07
N TYR A 143 0.32 2.41 20.82
CA TYR A 143 -1.11 2.21 20.56
C TYR A 143 -1.98 2.61 21.77
N ALA A 144 -1.57 2.22 22.98
CA ALA A 144 -2.25 2.60 24.21
C ALA A 144 -2.25 4.13 24.43
N ASP A 145 -1.10 4.77 24.21
CA ASP A 145 -0.94 6.22 24.34
C ASP A 145 -1.81 6.98 23.32
N GLU A 146 -1.90 6.48 22.08
CA GLU A 146 -2.78 7.04 21.04
C GLU A 146 -4.26 6.93 21.45
N LEU A 147 -4.71 5.76 21.93
CA LEU A 147 -6.08 5.59 22.41
C LEU A 147 -6.40 6.52 23.59
N GLN A 148 -5.46 6.68 24.54
CA GLN A 148 -5.62 7.58 25.67
C GLN A 148 -5.74 9.05 25.23
N MET A 149 -4.89 9.48 24.29
CA MET A 149 -4.95 10.83 23.71
C MET A 149 -6.30 11.07 23.04
N LEU A 150 -6.77 10.13 22.21
CA LEU A 150 -8.05 10.25 21.51
C LEU A 150 -9.24 10.24 22.48
N TYR A 151 -9.15 9.49 23.58
CA TYR A 151 -10.19 9.47 24.61
C TYR A 151 -10.37 10.83 25.27
N GLN A 152 -9.27 11.55 25.50
CA GLN A 152 -9.32 12.92 26.03
C GLN A 152 -9.85 13.92 24.99
N GLN A 153 -9.40 13.80 23.73
CA GLN A 153 -9.82 14.68 22.65
C GLN A 153 -11.31 14.59 22.34
N TYR A 154 -11.90 13.39 22.44
CA TYR A 154 -13.31 13.13 22.13
C TYR A 154 -14.17 12.87 23.37
N ALA A 155 -13.81 13.46 24.52
CA ALA A 155 -14.48 13.23 25.81
C ALA A 155 -16.00 13.50 25.80
N ASP A 156 -16.49 14.39 24.94
CA ASP A 156 -17.91 14.73 24.83
C ASP A 156 -18.66 13.90 23.77
N ASP A 157 -17.96 13.09 22.97
CA ASP A 157 -18.53 12.27 21.90
C ASP A 157 -18.70 10.81 22.36
N LYS A 158 -19.89 10.49 22.86
CA LYS A 158 -20.22 9.17 23.40
C LYS A 158 -20.02 8.02 22.40
N GLU A 159 -20.24 8.26 21.11
CA GLU A 159 -20.08 7.23 20.08
C GLU A 159 -18.60 6.91 19.86
N LYS A 160 -17.77 7.95 19.73
CA LYS A 160 -16.31 7.77 19.62
C LYS A 160 -15.71 7.13 20.87
N LEU A 161 -16.17 7.50 22.06
CA LEU A 161 -15.72 6.86 23.30
C LEU A 161 -16.09 5.37 23.36
N ALA A 162 -17.25 4.97 22.84
CA ALA A 162 -17.62 3.56 22.76
C ALA A 162 -16.70 2.78 21.80
N GLN A 163 -16.36 3.37 20.65
CA GLN A 163 -15.42 2.78 19.69
C GLN A 163 -14.01 2.65 20.29
N LEU A 164 -13.50 3.67 20.97
CA LEU A 164 -12.19 3.62 21.63
C LEU A 164 -12.11 2.53 22.72
N LYS A 165 -13.19 2.35 23.48
CA LYS A 165 -13.29 1.24 24.45
C LYS A 165 -13.27 -0.13 23.76
N ALA A 166 -13.97 -0.26 22.62
CA ALA A 166 -13.98 -1.49 21.84
C ALA A 166 -12.59 -1.80 21.26
N LEU A 167 -11.86 -0.78 20.78
CA LEU A 167 -10.49 -0.93 20.30
C LEU A 167 -9.55 -1.40 21.41
N TRP A 168 -9.66 -0.82 22.62
CA TRP A 168 -8.90 -1.27 23.78
C TRP A 168 -9.20 -2.73 24.13
N GLN A 169 -10.48 -3.11 24.20
CA GLN A 169 -10.87 -4.49 24.49
C GLN A 169 -10.31 -5.46 23.44
N TYR A 170 -10.41 -5.11 22.16
CA TYR A 170 -9.89 -5.94 21.08
C TYR A 170 -8.36 -6.11 21.18
N ALA A 171 -7.63 -5.06 21.56
CA ALA A 171 -6.19 -5.13 21.79
C ALA A 171 -5.83 -6.08 22.94
N GLN A 172 -6.64 -6.15 24.00
CA GLN A 172 -6.43 -7.10 25.09
C GLN A 172 -6.70 -8.55 24.67
N ASP A 173 -7.67 -8.77 23.80
CA ASP A 173 -8.06 -10.11 23.35
C ASP A 173 -7.12 -10.68 22.28
N ILE A 174 -6.49 -9.82 21.47
CA ILE A 174 -5.64 -10.22 20.33
C ILE A 174 -4.16 -10.40 20.69
N VAL A 175 -3.69 -9.89 21.82
CA VAL A 175 -2.27 -10.00 22.23
C VAL A 175 -2.00 -11.35 22.88
#